data_AF-A0A9P4UUJ7-F1
#
_entry.id   AF-A0A9P4UUJ7-F1
#
_cell.length_a   1.000
_cell.length_b   1.000
_cell.length_c   1.000
_cell.angle_alpha   90.00
_cell.angle_beta   90.00
_cell.angle_gamma   90.00
#
_symmetry.space_group_name_H-M   'P 1'
#
loop_
_entity.id
_entity.type
_entity.pdbx_description
1 polymer ?
#
loop_
_entity_poly.entity_id
_entity_poly.type
_entity_poly.pdbx_seq_one_letter_code
_entity_poly.pdbx_strand_id
1 'polypeptide(L)'
;MKLSLLIVAALPALGRATLTFNVTSARELGKFEYYRCWKTEKLLEKIPSCIHSAQNEANSKDGCDYDDFACHCINYQVFSDIIEPLVFPPSLGGTGNCSLEDLGKARPVISDMCNFFNATQYASYVGCGICTSPQLTLPIIWREHVVKSY
;
A
#
# COMPACT_ATOMS: atom_id res chain seq x y z
N MET A 1 -4.77 -57.70 18.57
CA MET A 1 -4.19 -56.35 18.41
C MET A 1 -4.02 -56.05 16.94
N LYS A 2 -4.67 -55.01 16.41
CA LYS A 2 -4.24 -54.22 15.23
C LYS A 2 -5.09 -52.95 15.22
N LEU A 3 -4.59 -51.96 15.95
CA LEU A 3 -5.13 -50.60 15.99
C LEU A 3 -4.78 -49.96 14.63
N SER A 4 -5.77 -49.76 13.77
CA SER A 4 -5.56 -49.05 12.51
C SER A 4 -5.50 -47.56 12.81
N LEU A 5 -4.29 -47.00 12.81
CA LEU A 5 -4.04 -45.57 12.92
C LEU A 5 -4.51 -44.88 11.62
N LEU A 6 -5.63 -44.16 11.67
CA LEU A 6 -5.97 -43.16 10.65
C LEU A 6 -5.07 -41.95 10.88
N ILE A 7 -4.00 -41.86 10.10
CA ILE A 7 -3.18 -40.65 10.00
C ILE A 7 -3.98 -39.64 9.18
N VAL A 8 -4.64 -38.70 9.85
CA VAL A 8 -5.19 -37.50 9.21
C VAL A 8 -4.01 -36.62 8.83
N ALA A 9 -3.65 -36.64 7.55
CA ALA A 9 -2.70 -35.69 7.00
C ALA A 9 -3.32 -34.28 7.04
N ALA A 10 -2.96 -33.50 8.05
CA ALA A 10 -3.22 -32.06 8.05
C ALA A 10 -2.33 -31.44 6.96
N LEU A 11 -2.90 -31.22 5.78
CA LEU A 11 -2.29 -30.38 4.76
C LEU A 11 -2.18 -28.95 5.34
N PRO A 12 -0.99 -28.34 5.39
CA PRO A 12 -0.91 -26.92 5.68
C PRO A 12 -1.60 -26.19 4.54
N ALA A 13 -2.74 -25.56 4.83
CA ALA A 13 -3.31 -24.58 3.92
C ALA A 13 -2.28 -23.46 3.79
N LEU A 14 -1.56 -23.43 2.67
CA LEU A 14 -0.81 -22.26 2.21
C LEU A 14 -1.85 -21.19 1.87
N GLY A 15 -2.42 -20.56 2.89
CA GLY A 15 -3.25 -19.39 2.71
C GLY A 15 -2.36 -18.28 2.14
N ARG A 16 -2.56 -17.95 0.86
CA ARG A 16 -2.02 -16.70 0.33
C ARG A 16 -2.68 -15.57 1.12
N ALA A 17 -1.88 -14.73 1.77
CA ALA A 17 -2.38 -13.52 2.40
C ALA A 17 -3.13 -12.72 1.33
N THR A 18 -4.44 -12.60 1.47
CA THR A 18 -5.28 -11.91 0.51
C THR A 18 -5.29 -10.42 0.86
N LEU A 19 -4.86 -9.56 -0.06
CA LEU A 19 -4.96 -8.12 0.12
C LEU A 19 -6.44 -7.74 0.22
N THR A 20 -6.88 -7.31 1.41
CA THR A 20 -8.26 -6.94 1.67
C THR A 20 -8.34 -5.44 1.93
N PHE A 21 -9.16 -4.73 1.16
CA PHE A 21 -9.39 -3.30 1.32
C PHE A 21 -10.84 -3.02 1.73
N ASN A 22 -11.00 -2.21 2.76
CA ASN A 22 -12.30 -1.91 3.36
C ASN A 22 -12.97 -0.77 2.59
N VAL A 23 -13.93 -1.13 1.74
CA VAL A 23 -14.72 -0.20 0.93
C VAL A 23 -15.63 0.65 1.81
N THR A 24 -16.15 0.11 2.90
CA THR A 24 -16.99 0.87 3.83
C THR A 24 -16.22 2.02 4.47
N SER A 25 -14.99 1.78 4.93
CA SER A 25 -14.12 2.85 5.45
C SER A 25 -13.76 3.88 4.39
N ALA A 26 -13.47 3.44 3.15
CA ALA A 26 -13.21 4.35 2.03
C ALA A 26 -14.44 5.21 1.63
N ARG A 27 -15.65 4.77 1.98
CA ARG A 27 -16.93 5.44 1.71
C ARG A 27 -17.52 6.17 2.93
N GLU A 28 -16.81 6.22 4.05
CA GLU A 28 -17.22 7.07 5.18
C GLU A 28 -17.39 8.52 4.70
N LEU A 29 -18.36 9.22 5.30
CA LEU A 29 -18.73 10.57 4.91
C LEU A 29 -17.50 11.50 4.89
N GLY A 30 -17.23 12.13 3.74
CA GLY A 30 -16.12 13.07 3.57
C GLY A 30 -14.78 12.44 3.19
N LYS A 31 -14.60 11.11 3.29
CA LYS A 31 -13.33 10.46 2.90
C LYS A 31 -13.04 10.58 1.41
N PHE A 32 -14.08 10.45 0.57
CA PHE A 32 -13.94 10.59 -0.87
C PHE A 32 -13.50 12.00 -1.24
N GLU A 33 -14.17 13.03 -0.72
CA GLU A 33 -13.81 14.43 -0.92
C GLU A 33 -12.42 14.75 -0.37
N TYR A 34 -12.05 14.12 0.75
CA TYR A 34 -10.75 14.33 1.39
C TYR A 34 -9.60 13.80 0.53
N TYR A 35 -9.69 12.56 0.04
CA TYR A 35 -8.57 11.88 -0.65
C TYR A 35 -8.60 12.00 -2.18
N ARG A 36 -9.76 12.26 -2.80
CA ARG A 36 -9.85 12.38 -4.27
C ARG A 36 -8.80 13.34 -4.82
N CYS A 37 -8.25 13.00 -5.98
CA CYS A 37 -7.23 13.80 -6.65
C CYS A 37 -5.97 14.11 -5.80
N TRP A 38 -5.70 13.40 -4.70
CA TRP A 38 -4.41 13.55 -4.04
C TRP A 38 -3.27 13.22 -5.01
N LYS A 39 -2.24 14.05 -4.93
CA LYS A 39 -0.95 13.87 -5.57
C LYS A 39 0.13 13.72 -4.51
N THR A 40 1.35 13.39 -4.93
CA THR A 40 2.50 13.22 -4.05
C THR A 40 2.69 14.41 -3.13
N GLU A 41 2.56 15.66 -3.61
CA GLU A 41 2.73 16.86 -2.79
C GLU A 41 1.78 16.87 -1.60
N LYS A 42 0.54 16.38 -1.80
CA LYS A 42 -0.46 16.34 -0.73
C LYS A 42 -0.10 15.32 0.36
N LEU A 43 0.49 14.19 -0.03
CA LEU A 43 1.00 13.22 0.93
C LEU A 43 2.19 13.79 1.71
N LEU A 44 3.12 14.47 1.03
CA LEU A 44 4.30 15.06 1.67
C LEU A 44 3.92 16.09 2.76
N GLU A 45 2.85 16.86 2.58
CA GLU A 45 2.30 17.76 3.61
C GLU A 45 1.84 17.03 4.88
N LYS A 46 1.59 15.71 4.82
CA LYS A 46 0.99 14.91 5.88
C LYS A 46 1.96 13.97 6.59
N ILE A 47 3.17 13.81 6.06
CA ILE A 47 4.18 12.90 6.62
C ILE A 47 5.44 13.66 7.03
N PRO A 48 6.24 13.13 7.98
CA PRO A 48 7.48 13.76 8.40
C PRO A 48 8.45 14.00 7.23
N SER A 49 9.16 15.14 7.29
CA SER A 49 10.08 15.56 6.23
C SER A 49 11.25 14.60 5.98
N CYS A 50 11.63 13.80 6.98
CA CYS A 50 12.66 12.78 6.83
C CYS A 50 12.28 11.69 5.79
N ILE A 51 10.98 11.54 5.48
CA ILE A 51 10.46 10.56 4.51
C ILE A 51 10.42 11.14 3.08
N HIS A 52 10.40 12.47 2.92
CA HIS A 52 10.04 13.11 1.65
C HIS A 52 10.93 12.70 0.47
N SER A 53 12.25 12.71 0.65
CA SER A 53 13.18 12.33 -0.42
C SER A 53 13.01 10.87 -0.83
N ALA A 54 12.83 9.98 0.16
CA ALA A 54 12.67 8.55 -0.08
C ALA A 54 11.32 8.24 -0.75
N GLN A 55 10.25 8.97 -0.38
CA GLN A 55 8.95 8.89 -1.04
C GLN A 55 9.06 9.27 -2.52
N ASN A 56 9.68 10.40 -2.83
CA ASN A 56 9.85 10.85 -4.22
C ASN A 56 10.71 9.86 -5.03
N GLU A 57 11.74 9.29 -4.40
CA GLU A 57 12.59 8.28 -5.01
C GLU A 57 11.82 6.99 -5.32
N ALA A 58 11.03 6.49 -4.36
CA ALA A 58 10.20 5.31 -4.55
C ALA A 58 9.13 5.52 -5.62
N ASN A 59 8.43 6.67 -5.61
CA ASN A 59 7.46 7.04 -6.64
C ASN A 59 8.07 7.10 -8.05
N SER A 60 9.38 7.35 -8.15
CA SER A 60 10.08 7.44 -9.44
C SER A 60 10.66 6.10 -9.92
N LYS A 61 10.64 5.05 -9.09
CA LYS A 61 11.41 3.81 -9.33
C LYS A 61 10.59 2.53 -9.23
N ASP A 62 9.42 2.56 -8.63
CA ASP A 62 8.60 1.35 -8.45
C ASP A 62 7.87 0.88 -9.72
N GLY A 63 7.92 1.70 -10.79
CA GLY A 63 7.33 1.41 -12.10
C GLY A 63 5.90 1.93 -12.28
N CYS A 64 5.33 2.57 -11.25
CA CYS A 64 4.07 3.29 -11.35
C CYS A 64 4.30 4.73 -11.82
N ASP A 65 3.25 5.37 -12.32
CA ASP A 65 3.19 6.81 -12.54
C ASP A 65 3.30 7.52 -11.19
N TYR A 66 4.03 8.63 -11.17
CA TYR A 66 4.50 9.30 -9.94
C TYR A 66 3.40 9.67 -8.93
N ASP A 67 2.18 9.96 -9.39
CA ASP A 67 1.03 10.32 -8.54
C ASP A 67 -0.03 9.20 -8.44
N ASP A 68 0.24 8.02 -9.02
CA ASP A 68 -0.70 6.88 -9.00
C ASP A 68 -0.58 6.10 -7.69
N PHE A 69 -1.14 6.66 -6.61
CA PHE A 69 -1.24 5.98 -5.32
C PHE A 69 -1.98 4.64 -5.38
N ALA A 70 -2.93 4.43 -6.28
CA ALA A 70 -3.57 3.11 -6.41
C ALA A 70 -2.55 2.06 -6.91
N CYS A 71 -1.62 2.45 -7.78
CA CYS A 71 -0.52 1.61 -8.21
C CYS A 71 0.53 1.44 -7.10
N HIS A 72 1.06 2.53 -6.53
CA HIS A 72 2.10 2.47 -5.49
C HIS A 72 1.66 1.60 -4.30
N CYS A 73 0.40 1.77 -3.85
CA CYS A 73 -0.13 1.05 -2.70
C CYS A 73 -0.39 -0.43 -2.97
N ILE A 74 -0.74 -0.83 -4.19
CA ILE A 74 -0.89 -2.26 -4.53
C ILE A 74 0.45 -2.91 -4.85
N ASN A 75 1.41 -2.14 -5.39
CA ASN A 75 2.79 -2.53 -5.67
C ASN A 75 3.68 -2.47 -4.41
N TYR A 76 3.09 -2.69 -3.23
CA TYR A 76 3.69 -2.41 -1.94
C TYR A 76 5.07 -3.04 -1.77
N GLN A 77 5.29 -4.28 -2.20
CA GLN A 77 6.59 -4.94 -2.03
C GLN A 77 7.71 -4.20 -2.79
N VAL A 78 7.47 -3.84 -4.05
CA VAL A 78 8.46 -3.10 -4.85
C VAL A 78 8.69 -1.72 -4.26
N PHE A 79 7.60 -1.06 -3.84
CA PHE A 79 7.66 0.25 -3.19
C PHE A 79 8.45 0.19 -1.88
N SER A 80 8.19 -0.80 -1.01
CA SER A 80 8.84 -1.00 0.28
C SER A 80 10.32 -1.32 0.13
N ASP A 81 10.68 -2.15 -0.85
CA ASP A 81 12.07 -2.50 -1.13
C ASP A 81 12.93 -1.27 -1.51
N ILE A 82 12.29 -0.19 -1.98
CA ILE A 82 12.96 1.07 -2.29
C ILE A 82 12.93 2.03 -1.10
N ILE A 83 11.75 2.28 -0.51
CA ILE A 83 11.61 3.35 0.50
C ILE A 83 12.17 2.93 1.87
N GLU A 84 11.97 1.68 2.30
CA GLU A 84 12.32 1.25 3.66
C GLU A 84 13.81 1.38 3.97
N PRO A 85 14.75 0.94 3.09
CA PRO A 85 16.18 1.17 3.32
C PRO A 85 16.55 2.65 3.46
N LEU A 86 15.82 3.54 2.79
CA LEU A 86 16.12 4.98 2.77
C LEU A 86 15.55 5.72 3.99
N VAL A 87 14.47 5.24 4.59
CA VAL A 87 13.82 5.90 5.73
C VAL A 87 14.15 5.24 7.06
N PHE A 88 14.36 3.92 7.09
CA PHE A 88 14.61 3.21 8.33
C PHE A 88 15.98 3.59 8.91
N PRO A 89 16.04 3.83 10.24
CA PRO A 89 17.31 4.06 10.90
C PRO A 89 18.18 2.79 10.89
N PRO A 90 19.49 2.90 11.16
CA PRO A 90 20.39 1.75 11.20
C PRO A 90 19.95 0.63 12.16
N SER A 91 19.25 0.98 13.25
CA SER A 91 18.68 0.00 14.19
C SER A 91 17.59 -0.89 13.59
N LEU A 92 17.00 -0.48 12.46
CA LEU A 92 16.03 -1.23 11.68
C LEU A 92 16.63 -1.74 10.34
N GLY A 93 17.95 -1.65 10.17
CA GLY A 93 18.64 -2.15 8.98
C GLY A 93 18.63 -1.23 7.77
N GLY A 94 18.21 0.04 7.92
CA GLY A 94 18.28 1.04 6.86
C GLY A 94 19.47 2.00 6.99
N THR A 95 19.53 2.96 6.08
CA THR A 95 20.51 4.06 6.04
C THR A 95 19.87 5.43 6.33
N GLY A 96 18.57 5.45 6.61
CA GLY A 96 17.79 6.66 6.87
C GLY A 96 18.03 7.26 8.26
N ASN A 97 17.41 8.41 8.48
CA ASN A 97 17.49 9.15 9.74
C ASN A 97 16.12 9.37 10.41
N CYS A 98 15.03 8.79 9.88
CA CYS A 98 13.74 8.89 10.53
C CYS A 98 13.76 8.16 11.87
N SER A 99 13.17 8.78 12.90
CA SER A 99 12.97 8.12 14.18
C SER A 99 11.80 7.13 14.10
N LEU A 100 11.72 6.20 15.06
CA LEU A 100 10.54 5.33 15.20
C LEU A 100 9.25 6.15 15.42
N GLU A 101 9.36 7.33 16.04
CA GLU A 101 8.24 8.24 16.24
C GLU A 101 7.75 8.81 14.90
N ASP A 102 8.67 9.23 14.02
CA ASP A 102 8.34 9.73 12.68
C ASP A 102 7.65 8.65 11.84
N LEU A 103 8.22 7.44 11.83
CA LEU A 103 7.62 6.28 11.15
C LEU A 103 6.23 5.96 11.73
N GLY A 104 6.09 6.05 13.05
CA GLY A 104 4.81 5.89 13.75
C GLY A 104 3.75 6.92 13.36
N LYS A 105 4.14 8.18 13.09
CA LYS A 105 3.24 9.24 12.59
C LYS A 105 2.84 9.02 11.14
N ALA A 106 3.76 8.55 10.29
CA ALA A 106 3.51 8.33 8.87
C ALA A 106 2.60 7.13 8.60
N ARG A 107 2.77 6.05 9.38
CA ARG A 107 2.06 4.77 9.18
C ARG A 107 0.54 4.88 9.06
N PRO A 108 -0.20 5.57 9.96
CA PRO A 108 -1.66 5.68 9.82
C PRO A 108 -2.07 6.50 8.59
N VAL A 109 -1.33 7.55 8.24
CA VAL A 109 -1.61 8.37 7.04
C VAL A 109 -1.48 7.53 5.78
N ILE A 110 -0.38 6.79 5.64
CA ILE A 110 -0.11 5.93 4.48
C ILE A 110 -1.13 4.78 4.43
N SER A 111 -1.41 4.14 5.57
CA SER A 111 -2.39 3.04 5.64
C SER A 111 -3.79 3.47 5.19
N ASP A 112 -4.26 4.60 5.71
CA ASP A 112 -5.59 5.13 5.36
C ASP A 112 -5.67 5.52 3.88
N MET A 113 -4.64 6.23 3.39
CA MET A 113 -4.53 6.63 1.99
C MET A 113 -4.54 5.39 1.08
N CYS A 114 -3.71 4.40 1.38
CA CYS A 114 -3.62 3.17 0.58
C CYS A 114 -4.90 2.35 0.63
N ASN A 115 -5.58 2.27 1.78
CA ASN A 115 -6.90 1.64 1.85
C ASN A 115 -7.89 2.37 0.94
N PHE A 116 -7.94 3.71 0.98
CA PHE A 116 -8.82 4.50 0.14
C PHE A 116 -8.55 4.29 -1.36
N PHE A 117 -7.30 4.45 -1.80
CA PHE A 117 -6.95 4.35 -3.22
C PHE A 117 -7.06 2.93 -3.75
N ASN A 118 -6.77 1.89 -2.97
CA ASN A 118 -6.97 0.50 -3.44
C ASN A 118 -8.46 0.09 -3.41
N ALA A 119 -9.27 0.63 -2.50
CA ALA A 119 -10.71 0.39 -2.49
C ALA A 119 -11.41 1.08 -3.69
N THR A 120 -11.06 2.34 -3.95
CA THR A 120 -11.70 3.16 -4.99
C THR A 120 -11.04 3.04 -6.36
N GLN A 121 -9.77 2.63 -6.40
CA GLN A 121 -8.94 2.58 -7.61
C GLN A 121 -9.04 3.91 -8.39
N TYR A 122 -9.10 3.83 -9.72
CA TYR A 122 -9.13 4.99 -10.59
C TYR A 122 -10.43 5.78 -10.58
N ALA A 123 -11.47 5.33 -9.85
CA ALA A 123 -12.66 6.15 -9.62
C ALA A 123 -12.33 7.43 -8.84
N SER A 124 -11.32 7.40 -7.95
CA SER A 124 -10.87 8.56 -7.18
C SER A 124 -10.07 9.59 -8.00
N TYR A 125 -9.66 9.24 -9.22
CA TYR A 125 -8.89 10.10 -10.13
C TYR A 125 -9.72 10.75 -11.24
N VAL A 126 -11.02 10.45 -11.32
CA VAL A 126 -11.89 11.01 -12.36
C VAL A 126 -11.90 12.54 -12.29
N GLY A 127 -11.45 13.18 -13.39
CA GLY A 127 -11.37 14.63 -13.52
C GLY A 127 -10.15 15.29 -12.88
N CYS A 128 -9.17 14.52 -12.38
CA CYS A 128 -8.00 15.06 -11.67
C CYS A 128 -6.77 15.33 -12.57
N GLY A 129 -6.75 14.81 -13.80
CA GLY A 129 -5.59 14.93 -14.70
C GLY A 129 -4.35 14.18 -14.21
N ILE A 130 -4.53 13.10 -13.44
CA ILE A 130 -3.46 12.22 -12.95
C ILE A 130 -3.25 11.09 -13.96
N CYS A 131 -1.99 10.84 -14.34
CA CYS A 131 -1.62 9.67 -15.12
C CYS A 131 -1.77 8.41 -14.27
N THR A 132 -2.22 7.31 -14.87
CA THR A 132 -2.44 6.05 -14.17
C THR A 132 -1.69 4.92 -14.86
N SER A 133 -1.35 3.90 -14.08
CA SER A 133 -0.58 2.73 -14.50
C SER A 133 -1.41 1.42 -14.49
N PRO A 134 -2.49 1.31 -15.28
CA PRO A 134 -3.37 0.14 -15.29
C PRO A 134 -2.62 -1.15 -15.67
N GLN A 135 -1.59 -1.03 -16.52
CA GLN A 135 -0.81 -2.16 -17.02
C GLN A 135 -0.01 -2.86 -15.91
N LEU A 136 0.35 -2.13 -14.85
CA LEU A 136 1.00 -2.70 -13.66
C LEU A 136 -0.03 -3.05 -12.57
N THR A 137 -0.99 -2.15 -12.35
CA THR A 137 -1.99 -2.26 -11.27
C THR A 137 -2.93 -3.45 -11.44
N LEU A 138 -3.52 -3.64 -12.63
CA LEU A 138 -4.54 -4.68 -12.85
C LEU A 138 -3.98 -6.11 -12.75
N PRO A 139 -2.79 -6.43 -13.30
CA PRO A 139 -2.19 -7.75 -13.08
C PRO A 139 -1.90 -8.07 -11.62
N ILE A 140 -1.48 -7.09 -10.81
CA ILE A 140 -1.26 -7.29 -9.37
C ILE A 140 -2.59 -7.60 -8.69
N ILE A 141 -3.65 -6.83 -8.96
CA ILE A 141 -4.99 -7.09 -8.43
C ILE A 141 -5.47 -8.51 -8.73
N TRP A 142 -5.23 -8.98 -9.95
CA TRP A 142 -5.58 -10.33 -10.38
C TRP A 142 -4.77 -11.41 -9.65
N ARG A 143 -3.44 -11.24 -9.57
CA ARG A 143 -2.52 -12.22 -8.98
C ARG A 143 -2.69 -12.35 -7.46
N GLU A 144 -2.86 -11.22 -6.77
CA GLU A 144 -2.99 -11.17 -5.31
C GLU A 144 -4.42 -11.44 -4.82
N HIS A 145 -5.34 -11.78 -5.75
CA HIS A 145 -6.75 -12.03 -5.47
C HIS A 145 -7.38 -10.94 -4.60
N VAL A 146 -7.09 -9.66 -4.89
CA VAL A 146 -7.51 -8.54 -4.05
C VAL A 146 -9.02 -8.60 -3.76
N VAL A 147 -9.37 -8.67 -2.48
CA VAL A 147 -10.75 -8.67 -2.02
C VAL A 147 -11.12 -7.28 -1.55
N LYS A 148 -12.26 -6.78 -2.05
CA LYS A 148 -12.89 -5.58 -1.53
C LYS A 148 -13.97 -6.01 -0.54
N SER A 149 -13.76 -5.71 0.75
CA SER A 149 -14.75 -6.00 1.79
C SER A 149 -15.67 -4.79 1.98
N TYR A 150 -16.94 -5.07 2.28
CA TYR A 150 -17.98 -4.09 2.61
C TYR A 150 -18.38 -4.26 4.07
#